data_AF-A0A0A1TKB2-F1
#
_entry.id   AF-A0A0A1TKB2-F1
#
_cell.length_a   1.000
_cell.length_b   1.000
_cell.length_c   1.000
_cell.angle_alpha   90.00
_cell.angle_beta   90.00
_cell.angle_gamma   90.00
#
_symmetry.space_group_name_H-M   'P 1'
#
loop_
_entity.id
_entity.type
_entity.pdbx_description
1 polymer ?
#
loop_
_entity_poly.entity_id
_entity_poly.type
_entity_poly.pdbx_seq_one_letter_code
_entity_poly.pdbx_strand_id
1 'polypeptide(L)'
;MGPNLPKIIRAELQSVIISRIITGCSNRSVRNARANILKHGAIDAPRDRVGKPKKITASMLLALKAKPDESSGMTYQAMADFLKEVSGVELNERTVAREMK
;
A
#
# COMPACT_ATOMS: atom_id res chain seq x y z
N MET A 1 -15.76 0.83 -40.84
CA MET A 1 -14.57 0.08 -40.39
C MET A 1 -13.43 1.06 -40.27
N GLY A 2 -12.85 1.25 -39.08
CA GLY A 2 -11.73 2.18 -38.88
C GLY A 2 -10.43 1.63 -39.46
N PRO A 3 -9.48 2.48 -39.89
CA PRO A 3 -8.23 2.03 -40.48
C PRO A 3 -7.41 1.20 -39.48
N ASN A 4 -7.02 -0.01 -39.88
CA ASN A 4 -6.17 -0.87 -39.07
C ASN A 4 -4.72 -0.38 -39.12
N LEU A 5 -4.35 0.43 -38.14
CA LEU A 5 -2.97 0.91 -37.99
C LEU A 5 -2.01 -0.24 -37.63
N PRO A 6 -0.82 -0.30 -38.26
CA PRO A 6 0.29 -1.18 -37.86
C PRO A 6 0.63 -1.06 -36.37
N LYS A 7 1.07 -2.15 -35.74
CA LYS A 7 1.39 -2.21 -34.29
C LYS A 7 2.36 -1.11 -33.84
N ILE A 8 3.35 -0.78 -34.68
CA ILE A 8 4.37 0.24 -34.41
C ILE A 8 3.71 1.62 -34.25
N ILE A 9 2.82 1.98 -35.17
CA ILE A 9 2.13 3.27 -35.18
C ILE A 9 1.18 3.39 -33.99
N ARG A 10 0.56 2.29 -33.54
CA ARG A 10 -0.26 2.28 -32.31
C ARG A 10 0.56 2.55 -31.04
N ALA A 11 1.74 1.97 -30.92
CA ALA A 11 2.63 2.19 -29.78
C ALA A 11 3.17 3.62 -29.75
N GLU A 12 3.50 4.17 -30.92
CA GLU A 12 3.92 5.57 -31.05
C GLU A 12 2.78 6.54 -30.73
N LEU A 13 1.58 6.31 -31.25
CA LEU A 13 0.39 7.10 -30.90
C LEU A 13 0.07 7.04 -29.40
N GLN A 14 0.15 5.87 -28.77
CA GLN A 14 0.03 5.75 -27.32
C GLN A 14 1.13 6.53 -26.59
N SER A 15 2.36 6.52 -27.08
CA SER A 15 3.46 7.26 -26.47
C SER A 15 3.26 8.76 -26.53
N VAL A 16 2.75 9.27 -27.66
CA VAL A 16 2.44 10.69 -27.89
C VAL A 16 1.21 11.15 -27.11
N ILE A 17 0.18 10.30 -27.02
CA ILE A 17 -1.02 10.60 -26.23
C ILE A 17 -0.68 10.65 -24.74
N ILE A 18 0.09 9.68 -24.24
CA ILE A 18 0.55 9.65 -22.85
C ILE A 18 1.48 10.84 -22.56
N SER A 19 2.39 11.21 -23.47
CA SER A 19 3.28 12.36 -23.24
C SER A 19 2.55 13.70 -23.30
N ARG A 20 1.52 13.84 -24.15
CA ARG A 20 0.70 15.06 -24.24
C ARG A 20 -0.28 15.24 -23.09
N ILE A 21 -0.88 14.16 -22.57
CA ILE A 21 -1.76 14.23 -21.40
C ILE A 21 -0.95 14.48 -20.12
N ILE A 22 0.33 14.08 -20.13
CA ILE A 22 1.24 14.14 -18.98
C ILE A 22 2.34 15.20 -19.24
N THR A 23 1.96 16.39 -19.71
CA THR A 23 2.89 17.52 -19.80
C THR A 23 3.21 18.03 -18.38
N GLY A 24 4.33 17.56 -17.82
CA GLY A 24 4.81 17.96 -16.49
C GLY A 24 5.32 16.83 -15.61
N CYS A 25 5.20 15.56 -16.02
CA CYS A 25 5.74 14.45 -15.22
C CYS A 25 7.11 13.98 -15.69
N SER A 26 7.91 13.52 -14.74
CA SER A 26 9.23 12.94 -15.00
C SER A 26 9.13 11.65 -15.84
N ASN A 27 10.20 11.32 -16.56
CA ASN A 27 10.34 10.06 -17.29
C ASN A 27 10.02 8.82 -16.43
N ARG A 28 10.30 8.89 -15.11
CA ARG A 28 9.98 7.84 -14.15
C ARG A 28 8.47 7.63 -13.99
N SER A 29 7.71 8.72 -13.95
CA SER A 29 6.25 8.69 -13.81
C SER A 29 5.60 8.07 -15.04
N VAL A 30 6.09 8.44 -16.24
CA VAL A 30 5.62 7.86 -17.51
C VAL A 30 5.93 6.36 -17.58
N ARG A 31 7.13 5.95 -17.16
CA ARG A 31 7.51 4.53 -17.13
C ARG A 31 6.64 3.73 -16.15
N ASN A 32 6.37 4.28 -14.96
CA ASN A 32 5.50 3.64 -13.97
C ASN A 32 4.05 3.54 -14.48
N ALA A 33 3.50 4.61 -15.06
CA ALA A 33 2.17 4.60 -15.65
C ALA A 33 2.04 3.53 -16.75
N ARG A 34 3.04 3.42 -17.64
CA ARG A 34 3.07 2.36 -18.66
C ARG A 34 3.09 0.96 -18.05
N ALA A 35 3.95 0.74 -17.04
CA ALA A 35 4.03 -0.55 -16.37
C ALA A 35 2.71 -0.91 -15.68
N ASN A 36 2.05 0.06 -15.05
CA ASN A 36 0.76 -0.13 -14.39
C ASN A 36 -0.36 -0.41 -15.39
N ILE A 37 -0.43 0.32 -16.51
CA ILE A 37 -1.43 0.06 -17.56
C ILE A 37 -1.27 -1.37 -18.11
N LEU A 38 -0.03 -1.80 -18.35
CA LEU A 38 0.24 -3.15 -18.86
C LEU A 38 -0.09 -4.25 -17.85
N LYS A 39 0.14 -4.01 -16.55
CA LYS A 39 -0.09 -5.03 -15.49
C LYS A 39 -1.50 -5.03 -14.92
N HIS A 40 -2.14 -3.86 -14.85
CA HIS A 40 -3.36 -3.63 -14.07
C HIS A 40 -4.46 -2.94 -14.88
N GLY A 41 -4.20 -2.52 -16.12
CA GLY A 41 -5.18 -1.83 -16.97
C GLY A 41 -5.47 -0.38 -16.56
N ALA A 42 -4.75 0.16 -15.56
CA ALA A 42 -4.93 1.51 -15.03
C ALA A 42 -3.59 2.26 -14.92
N ILE A 43 -3.64 3.59 -14.93
CA ILE A 43 -2.45 4.46 -14.76
C ILE A 43 -1.86 4.28 -13.36
N ASP A 44 -2.72 4.22 -12.35
CA ASP A 44 -2.33 4.00 -10.97
C ASP A 44 -2.27 2.51 -10.64
N ALA A 45 -1.26 2.13 -9.86
CA ALA A 45 -1.19 0.78 -9.31
C ALA A 45 -2.34 0.57 -8.30
N PRO A 46 -2.96 -0.63 -8.27
CA PRO A 46 -3.90 -0.94 -7.22
C PRO A 46 -3.24 -0.77 -5.86
N ARG A 47 -3.96 -0.15 -4.91
CA ARG A 47 -3.46 0.05 -3.55
C ARG A 47 -3.10 -1.32 -2.98
N ASP A 48 -1.83 -1.48 -2.61
CA ASP A 48 -1.36 -2.70 -1.97
C ASP A 48 -2.09 -2.90 -0.64
N ARG A 49 -2.94 -3.93 -0.60
CA ARG A 49 -3.69 -4.35 0.59
C ARG A 49 -2.99 -5.48 1.34
N VAL A 50 -1.88 -5.99 0.81
CA VAL A 50 -1.17 -7.19 1.31
C VAL A 50 0.01 -6.81 2.22
N GLY A 51 0.26 -5.51 2.43
CA GLY A 51 1.26 -5.02 3.37
C GLY A 51 0.90 -5.25 4.84
N LYS A 52 1.91 -5.19 5.72
CA LYS A 52 1.73 -5.27 7.18
C LYS A 52 0.60 -4.34 7.65
N PRO A 53 -0.26 -4.78 8.57
CA PRO A 53 -1.42 -4.01 8.97
C PRO A 53 -0.98 -2.65 9.52
N LYS A 54 -1.56 -1.60 8.93
CA LYS A 54 -1.27 -0.20 9.30
C LYS A 54 -1.94 0.22 10.61
N LYS A 55 -2.84 -0.61 11.14
CA LYS A 55 -3.68 -0.33 12.31
C LYS A 55 -3.81 -1.60 13.15
N ILE A 56 -3.97 -1.40 14.45
CA ILE A 56 -4.36 -2.48 15.36
C ILE A 56 -5.83 -2.84 15.09
N THR A 57 -6.13 -4.13 14.98
CA THR A 57 -7.52 -4.60 14.82
C THR A 57 -8.27 -4.56 16.15
N ALA A 58 -9.61 -4.53 16.11
CA ALA A 58 -10.42 -4.47 17.33
C ALA A 58 -10.18 -5.66 18.28
N SER A 59 -9.92 -6.86 17.73
CA SER A 59 -9.59 -8.05 18.52
C SER A 59 -8.23 -7.93 19.22
N MET A 60 -7.23 -7.38 18.54
CA MET A 60 -5.91 -7.09 19.13
C MET A 60 -6.00 -6.06 20.26
N LEU A 61 -6.83 -5.01 20.10
CA LEU A 61 -7.09 -4.04 21.16
C LEU A 61 -7.79 -4.68 22.37
N LEU A 62 -8.75 -5.57 22.14
CA LEU A 62 -9.39 -6.34 23.21
C LEU A 62 -8.39 -7.23 23.95
N ALA A 63 -7.50 -7.91 23.22
CA ALA A 63 -6.44 -8.72 23.82
C ALA A 63 -5.48 -7.89 24.68
N LEU A 64 -5.13 -6.68 24.25
CA LEU A 64 -4.31 -5.76 25.05
C LEU A 64 -5.03 -5.29 26.32
N LYS A 65 -6.33 -4.97 26.25
CA LYS A 65 -7.14 -4.55 27.39
C LYS A 65 -7.45 -5.68 28.37
N ALA A 66 -7.52 -6.91 27.86
CA ALA A 66 -7.77 -8.10 28.65
C ALA A 66 -6.54 -8.57 29.45
N LYS A 67 -5.37 -7.94 29.27
CA LYS A 67 -4.15 -8.17 30.07
C LYS A 67 -4.12 -7.13 31.21
N PRO A 68 -4.74 -7.39 32.38
CA PRO A 68 -5.11 -6.33 33.33
C PRO A 68 -3.96 -5.89 34.25
N ASP A 69 -2.88 -6.66 34.33
CA ASP A 69 -1.85 -6.45 35.37
C ASP A 69 -0.59 -5.69 34.90
N GLU A 70 -0.41 -5.47 33.60
CA GLU A 70 0.85 -4.92 33.05
C GLU A 70 0.64 -3.80 32.01
N SER A 71 -0.59 -3.54 31.55
CA SER A 71 -0.86 -2.62 30.44
C SER A 71 -0.52 -1.15 30.74
N SER A 72 -0.46 -0.78 32.03
CA SER A 72 -0.11 0.59 32.45
C SER A 72 1.41 0.84 32.57
N GLY A 73 2.24 -0.21 32.43
CA GLY A 73 3.70 -0.12 32.55
C GLY A 73 4.51 -0.76 31.40
N MET A 74 3.86 -1.50 30.50
CA MET A 74 4.53 -2.10 29.34
C MET A 74 5.01 -1.04 28.33
N THR A 75 6.22 -1.24 27.83
CA THR A 75 6.72 -0.49 26.68
C THR A 75 5.91 -0.83 25.43
N TYR A 76 5.80 0.10 24.48
CA TYR A 76 5.11 -0.15 23.21
C TYR A 76 5.71 -1.32 22.41
N GLN A 77 6.98 -1.64 22.65
CA GLN A 77 7.65 -2.80 22.08
C GLN A 77 7.13 -4.12 22.68
N ALA A 78 7.01 -4.20 24.02
CA ALA A 78 6.44 -5.36 24.69
C ALA A 78 4.97 -5.62 24.28
N MET A 79 4.20 -4.55 24.06
CA MET A 79 2.85 -4.66 23.50
C MET A 79 2.83 -5.21 22.06
N ALA A 80 3.79 -4.78 21.22
CA ALA A 80 3.90 -5.28 19.85
C ALA A 80 4.30 -6.77 19.81
N ASP A 81 5.21 -7.19 20.69
CA ASP A 81 5.65 -8.58 20.82
C ASP A 81 4.51 -9.47 21.31
N PHE A 82 3.73 -9.01 22.31
CA PHE A 82 2.53 -9.71 22.77
C PHE A 82 1.49 -9.87 21.66
N LEU A 83 1.23 -8.81 20.89
CA LEU A 83 0.32 -8.89 19.76
C LEU A 83 0.82 -9.86 18.69
N LYS A 84 2.13 -9.92 18.47
CA LYS A 84 2.73 -10.90 17.56
C LYS A 84 2.49 -12.32 18.04
N GLU A 85 2.62 -12.58 19.34
CA GLU A 85 2.36 -13.89 19.93
C GLU A 85 0.88 -14.31 19.84
N VAL A 86 -0.05 -13.41 20.17
CA VAL A 86 -1.49 -13.71 20.22
C VAL A 86 -2.14 -13.77 18.84
N SER A 87 -1.73 -12.88 17.92
CA SER A 87 -2.40 -12.74 16.63
C SER A 87 -1.57 -13.24 15.45
N GLY A 88 -0.30 -13.60 15.65
CA GLY A 88 0.63 -13.93 14.58
C GLY A 88 1.02 -12.73 13.70
N VAL A 89 0.55 -11.52 14.04
CA VAL A 89 0.75 -10.32 13.24
C VAL A 89 1.88 -9.49 13.80
N GLU A 90 2.89 -9.25 12.97
CA GLU A 90 4.00 -8.38 13.33
C GLU A 90 3.61 -6.91 13.17
N LEU A 91 3.50 -6.22 14.31
CA LEU A 91 3.23 -4.78 14.39
C LEU A 91 4.49 -4.03 14.80
N ASN A 92 4.56 -2.76 14.41
CA ASN A 92 5.64 -1.88 14.80
C ASN A 92 5.26 -1.09 16.07
N GLU A 93 6.22 -0.78 16.93
CA GLU A 93 6.00 -0.01 18.17
C GLU A 93 5.24 1.31 17.91
N ARG A 94 5.54 1.96 16.77
CA ARG A 94 4.93 3.23 16.37
C ARG A 94 3.46 3.07 16.02
N THR A 95 3.07 1.91 15.51
CA THR A 95 1.66 1.59 15.24
C THR A 95 0.91 1.45 16.56
N VAL A 96 1.53 0.79 17.56
CA VAL A 96 0.94 0.65 18.89
C VAL A 96 0.83 1.99 19.60
N ALA A 97 1.90 2.79 19.62
CA ALA A 97 1.90 4.11 20.26
C ALA A 97 0.90 5.09 19.63
N ARG A 98 0.57 4.96 18.35
CA ARG A 98 -0.44 5.78 17.67
C ARG A 98 -1.86 5.42 18.06
N GLU A 99 -2.13 4.15 18.33
CA GLU A 99 -3.48 3.65 18.65
C GLU A 99 -3.76 3.67 20.16
N MET A 100 -2.73 3.72 21.02
CA MET A 100 -2.84 3.80 22.48
C MET A 100 -2.79 5.24 23.04
N LYS A 101 -2.57 6.24 22.18
CA LYS A 101 -2.65 7.67 22.53
C LYS A 101 -4.10 8.13 22.65
#